data_AF-A0A6B3EQN7-F1
#
_entry.id   AF-A0A6B3EQN7-F1
#
_cell.length_a   1.000
_cell.length_b   1.000
_cell.length_c   1.000
_cell.angle_alpha   90.00
_cell.angle_beta   90.00
_cell.angle_gamma   90.00
#
_symmetry.space_group_name_H-M   'P 1'
#
loop_
_entity.id
_entity.type
_entity.pdbx_description
1 polymer ?
#
loop_
_entity_poly.entity_id
_entity_poly.type
_entity_poly.pdbx_seq_one_letter_code
_entity_poly.pdbx_strand_id
1 'polypeptide(L)'
;MSPSPAPQGRVVIENAAVATVDAAGTEYTSGHLVVRGDRVESLGPGPAPDGLADVRRRVDGTGHLLTPGLVNTHHHFYQWLTRGLATDHKLF
;
A
#
# COMPACT_ATOMS: atom_id res chain seq x y z
N MET A 1 -9.97 2.50 32.76
CA MET A 1 -8.64 2.30 32.15
C MET A 1 -8.87 1.68 30.78
N SER A 2 -8.58 2.41 29.70
CA SER A 2 -8.62 1.81 28.35
C SER A 2 -7.49 0.80 28.23
N PRO A 3 -7.70 -0.37 27.61
CA PRO A 3 -6.63 -1.34 27.42
C PRO A 3 -5.50 -0.69 26.63
N SER A 4 -4.25 -0.90 27.08
CA SER A 4 -3.08 -0.53 26.29
C SER A 4 -3.18 -1.23 24.93
N PRO A 5 -3.00 -0.52 23.80
CA PRO A 5 -3.05 -1.17 22.50
C PRO A 5 -2.02 -2.30 22.47
N ALA A 6 -2.42 -3.46 21.94
CA ALA A 6 -1.51 -4.58 21.73
C ALA A 6 -0.28 -4.11 20.93
N PRO A 7 0.92 -4.67 21.16
CA PRO A 7 2.11 -4.28 20.42
C PRO A 7 1.84 -4.43 18.91
N GLN A 8 1.88 -3.30 18.22
CA GLN A 8 1.63 -3.22 16.79
C GLN A 8 2.89 -3.69 16.06
N GLY A 9 2.87 -4.93 15.57
CA GLY A 9 3.99 -5.48 14.82
C GLY A 9 4.21 -4.74 13.51
N ARG A 10 5.44 -4.86 12.99
CA ARG A 10 5.86 -4.24 11.74
C ARG A 10 5.76 -5.19 10.55
N VAL A 11 5.39 -4.63 9.41
CA VAL A 11 5.57 -5.24 8.10
C VAL A 11 6.58 -4.39 7.33
N VAL A 12 7.58 -5.02 6.73
CA VAL A 12 8.58 -4.36 5.91
C VAL A 12 8.45 -4.87 4.49
N ILE A 13 8.39 -3.95 3.52
CA ILE A 13 8.53 -4.25 2.09
C ILE A 13 9.85 -3.62 1.64
N GLU A 14 10.71 -4.37 0.97
CA GLU A 14 12.07 -3.95 0.58
C GLU A 14 12.33 -4.22 -0.90
N ASN A 15 13.35 -3.57 -1.46
CA ASN A 15 13.82 -3.76 -2.85
C ASN A 15 12.78 -3.45 -3.94
N ALA A 16 11.70 -2.76 -3.61
CA ALA A 16 10.68 -2.38 -4.58
C ALA A 16 11.06 -1.07 -5.29
N ALA A 17 10.65 -0.92 -6.55
CA ALA A 17 10.49 0.42 -7.10
C ALA A 17 9.33 1.10 -6.34
N VAL A 18 9.44 2.38 -6.02
CA VAL A 18 8.47 3.10 -5.19
C VAL A 18 8.05 4.37 -5.91
N ALA A 19 6.75 4.52 -6.16
CA ALA A 19 6.14 5.78 -6.55
C ALA A 19 5.39 6.36 -5.35
N THR A 20 5.86 7.46 -4.79
CA THR A 20 5.27 8.04 -3.56
C THR A 20 3.98 8.80 -3.82
N VAL A 21 3.85 9.37 -5.02
CA VAL A 21 2.75 10.26 -5.41
C VAL A 21 2.63 11.47 -4.46
N ASP A 22 3.74 11.88 -3.85
CA ASP A 22 3.80 13.17 -3.14
C ASP A 22 3.77 14.34 -4.15
N ALA A 23 3.64 15.56 -3.63
CA ALA A 23 3.57 16.76 -4.47
C ALA A 23 4.86 17.00 -5.30
N ALA A 24 5.98 16.42 -4.90
CA ALA A 24 7.25 16.52 -5.60
C ALA A 24 7.39 15.47 -6.70
N GLY A 25 6.50 14.47 -6.77
CA GLY A 25 6.63 13.35 -7.69
C GLY A 25 7.81 12.45 -7.35
N THR A 26 8.12 12.27 -6.06
CA THR A 26 9.28 11.49 -5.62
C THR A 26 9.14 10.02 -6.01
N GLU A 27 10.18 9.48 -6.65
CA GLU A 27 10.30 8.07 -7.02
C GLU A 27 11.63 7.49 -6.54
N TYR A 28 11.61 6.22 -6.12
CA TYR A 28 12.81 5.44 -5.81
C TYR A 28 12.88 4.22 -6.70
N THR A 29 14.01 4.03 -7.39
CA THR A 29 14.25 2.84 -8.23
C THR A 29 14.39 1.57 -7.41
N SER A 30 14.87 1.69 -6.17
CA SER A 30 14.87 0.65 -5.14
C SER A 30 14.72 1.32 -3.78
N GLY A 31 13.70 0.91 -3.02
CA GLY A 31 13.36 1.48 -1.73
C GLY A 31 12.67 0.51 -0.80
N HIS A 32 12.22 1.05 0.34
CA HIS A 32 11.54 0.31 1.37
C HIS A 32 10.29 1.03 1.87
N LEU A 33 9.39 0.26 2.48
CA LEU A 33 8.26 0.73 3.27
C LEU A 33 8.19 -0.07 4.57
N VAL A 34 8.18 0.63 5.70
CA VAL A 34 7.88 0.06 7.02
C VAL A 34 6.49 0.51 7.43
N VAL A 35 5.61 -0.46 7.69
CA VAL A 35 4.27 -0.25 8.22
C VAL A 35 4.24 -0.77 9.64
N ARG A 36 3.73 0.03 10.58
CA ARG A 36 3.47 -0.39 11.96
C ARG A 36 1.98 -0.30 12.22
N GLY A 37 1.35 -1.45 12.43
CA GLY A 37 -0.11 -1.52 12.52
C GLY A 37 -0.78 -0.99 11.24
N ASP A 38 -1.49 0.13 11.35
CA ASP A 38 -2.24 0.78 10.27
C ASP A 38 -1.56 2.05 9.72
N ARG A 39 -0.31 2.33 10.13
CA ARG A 39 0.41 3.54 9.73
C ARG A 39 1.71 3.24 9.03
N VAL A 40 2.04 4.06 8.04
CA VAL A 40 3.39 4.16 7.49
C VAL A 40 4.31 4.72 8.57
N GLU A 41 5.30 3.94 8.99
CA GLU A 41 6.33 4.35 9.95
C GLU A 41 7.51 5.01 9.24
N SER A 42 7.97 4.42 8.13
CA SER A 42 9.03 4.99 7.30
C SER A 42 8.92 4.52 5.86
N LEU A 43 9.37 5.37 4.95
CA LEU A 43 9.48 5.08 3.52
C LEU A 43 10.68 5.86 2.99
N GLY A 44 11.48 5.24 2.12
CA GLY A 44 12.68 5.87 1.59
C GLY A 44 13.40 5.01 0.54
N PRO A 45 14.45 5.56 -0.07
CA PRO A 45 15.30 4.80 -0.97
C PRO A 45 16.16 3.79 -0.19
N GLY A 46 16.64 2.75 -0.87
CA GLY A 46 17.53 1.75 -0.29
C GLY A 46 16.87 0.82 0.75
N PRO A 47 17.68 0.07 1.51
CA PRO A 47 17.19 -0.90 2.48
C PRO A 47 16.44 -0.24 3.64
N ALA A 48 15.57 -1.00 4.31
CA ALA A 48 14.90 -0.51 5.52
C ALA A 48 15.91 -0.28 6.65
N PRO A 49 15.58 0.55 7.66
CA PRO A 49 16.45 0.76 8.81
C PRO A 49 16.87 -0.54 9.49
N ASP A 50 18.13 -0.61 9.91
CA ASP A 50 18.64 -1.72 10.70
C ASP A 50 18.02 -1.73 12.11
N GLY A 51 18.01 -2.91 12.74
CA GLY A 51 17.59 -3.04 14.15
C GLY A 51 16.10 -2.87 14.42
N LEU A 52 15.23 -2.95 13.39
CA LEU A 52 13.78 -2.93 13.58
C LEU A 52 13.31 -4.09 14.48
N ALA A 53 12.80 -3.75 15.66
CA ALA A 53 12.13 -4.69 16.57
C ALA A 53 10.71 -5.03 16.09
N ASP A 54 10.15 -6.14 16.58
CA ASP A 54 8.75 -6.54 16.33
C ASP A 54 8.35 -6.67 14.85
N VAL A 55 9.31 -6.94 13.96
CA VAL A 55 9.02 -7.23 12.55
C VAL A 55 8.35 -8.59 12.45
N ARG A 56 7.07 -8.58 12.05
CA ARG A 56 6.27 -9.80 11.88
C ARG A 56 6.36 -10.37 10.48
N ARG A 57 6.69 -9.54 9.49
CA ARG A 57 6.79 -9.95 8.09
C ARG A 57 7.75 -9.07 7.32
N ARG A 58 8.60 -9.68 6.51
CA ARG A 58 9.38 -9.03 5.45
C ARG A 58 8.86 -9.53 4.10
N VAL A 59 8.80 -8.63 3.13
CA VAL A 59 8.38 -8.89 1.75
C VAL A 59 9.46 -8.36 0.83
N ASP A 60 10.02 -9.24 0.00
CA ASP A 60 10.90 -8.82 -1.09
C ASP A 60 10.06 -8.37 -2.28
N GLY A 61 10.16 -7.08 -2.61
CA GLY A 61 9.46 -6.41 -3.70
C GLY A 61 10.28 -6.29 -4.98
N THR A 62 11.40 -7.01 -5.10
CA THR A 62 12.21 -6.99 -6.33
C THR A 62 11.35 -7.23 -7.57
N GLY A 63 11.50 -6.37 -8.58
CA GLY A 63 10.72 -6.41 -9.82
C GLY A 63 9.26 -5.93 -9.71
N HIS A 64 8.84 -5.43 -8.55
CA HIS A 64 7.51 -4.88 -8.32
C HIS A 64 7.56 -3.37 -8.08
N LEU A 65 6.42 -2.71 -8.35
CA LEU A 65 6.18 -1.30 -8.04
C LEU A 65 5.27 -1.20 -6.81
N LEU A 66 5.73 -0.47 -5.81
CA LEU A 66 4.95 -0.04 -4.65
C LEU A 66 4.32 1.32 -4.95
N THR A 67 3.00 1.40 -4.82
CA THR A 67 2.22 2.64 -4.96
C THR A 67 1.27 2.79 -3.77
N PRO A 68 0.75 3.99 -3.52
CA PRO A 68 -0.49 4.13 -2.79
C PRO A 68 -1.59 3.25 -3.40
N GLY A 69 -2.51 2.78 -2.56
CA GLY A 69 -3.69 2.08 -3.04
C GLY A 69 -4.54 3.00 -3.93
N LEU A 70 -5.08 2.46 -5.01
CA LEU A 70 -5.97 3.22 -5.90
C LEU A 70 -7.26 3.60 -5.18
N VAL A 71 -7.64 4.87 -5.27
CA VAL A 71 -8.92 5.36 -4.72
C VAL A 71 -9.98 5.29 -5.80
N ASN A 72 -10.95 4.39 -5.62
CA ASN A 72 -12.13 4.34 -6.47
C ASN A 72 -13.19 5.32 -5.93
N THR A 73 -13.35 6.47 -6.59
CA THR A 73 -14.25 7.54 -6.15
C THR A 73 -15.71 7.30 -6.49
N HIS A 74 -16.02 6.32 -7.33
CA HIS A 74 -17.37 6.04 -7.79
C HIS A 74 -17.55 4.58 -8.19
N HIS A 75 -18.46 3.88 -7.52
CA HIS A 75 -18.77 2.49 -7.85
C HIS A 75 -20.25 2.20 -7.66
N HIS A 76 -20.87 1.65 -8.69
CA HIS A 76 -22.19 1.04 -8.59
C HIS A 76 -22.07 -0.43 -8.18
N PHE A 77 -21.96 -0.68 -6.87
CA PHE A 77 -21.68 -2.02 -6.33
C PHE A 77 -22.64 -3.10 -6.84
N TYR A 78 -23.95 -2.84 -6.80
CA TYR A 78 -24.96 -3.82 -7.22
C TYR A 78 -24.99 -4.08 -8.73
N GLN A 79 -24.58 -3.11 -9.56
CA GLN A 79 -24.53 -3.28 -11.01
C GLN A 79 -23.39 -4.19 -11.47
N TRP A 80 -22.49 -4.61 -10.56
CA TRP A 80 -21.49 -5.63 -10.87
C TRP A 80 -22.12 -6.96 -11.30
N LEU A 81 -23.25 -7.34 -10.69
CA LEU A 81 -23.94 -8.60 -11.00
C LEU A 81 -24.47 -8.62 -12.45
N THR A 82 -24.79 -7.47 -13.01
CA THR A 82 -25.32 -7.31 -14.37
C THR A 82 -24.25 -6.81 -15.36
N ARG A 83 -22.96 -6.91 -15.00
CA ARG A 83 -21.86 -6.46 -15.85
C ARG A 83 -21.95 -7.12 -17.22
N GLY A 84 -22.04 -6.30 -18.27
CA GLY A 84 -22.10 -6.77 -19.66
C GLY A 84 -23.50 -7.12 -20.18
N LEU A 85 -24.58 -6.98 -19.37
CA LEU A 85 -25.95 -7.27 -19.83
C LEU A 85 -26.57 -6.15 -20.68
N ALA A 86 -26.09 -4.91 -20.51
CA ALA A 86 -26.60 -3.73 -21.21
C ALA A 86 -25.49 -3.03 -21.99
N THR A 87 -24.80 -3.79 -22.85
CA THR A 87 -23.86 -3.22 -23.83
C THR A 87 -24.62 -2.37 -24.84
N ASP A 88 -24.08 -1.22 -25.24
CA ASP A 88 -24.68 -0.27 -26.19
C ASP A 88 -25.94 0.47 -25.69
N HIS A 89 -26.18 0.47 -24.38
CA HIS A 89 -27.22 1.29 -23.72
C HIS A 89 -26.62 2.50 -22.97
N LYS A 90 -27.41 3.56 -22.73
CA LYS A 90 -26.86 4.86 -22.29
C LYS A 90 -26.57 4.96 -20.78
N LEU A 91 -27.53 4.74 -19.91
CA LEU A 91 -27.28 4.52 -18.49
C LEU A 91 -28.46 3.65 -18.10
N PHE A 92 -28.17 2.38 -17.85
CA PHE A 92 -29.05 1.19 -17.92
C PHE A 92 -29.47 0.81 -19.35
#